data_AF-A0A511R5A8-F1
#
_entry.id   AF-A0A511R5A8-F1
#
_cell.length_a   1.000
_cell.length_b   1.000
_cell.length_c   1.000
_cell.angle_alpha   90.00
_cell.angle_beta   90.00
_cell.angle_gamma   90.00
#
_symmetry.space_group_name_H-M   'P 1'
#
loop_
_entity.id
_entity.type
_entity.pdbx_description
1 polymer ?
#
loop_
_entity_poly.entity_id
_entity_poly.type
_entity_poly.pdbx_seq_one_letter_code
_entity_poly.pdbx_strand_id
1 'polypeptide(L)'
;MIPKEWQLEPHYQSSLLWFSREPRTHQFMGQEIPPRESVDYPGWYFLQRGDALRIVDTLEEALAELKSRLKHWNLSDIFGRPAPYQASKSERKQMLIELLEAPITTPPPNHNPDYDEPLPPLLERKWELGQYLLVATIEYTRFRPEFFTHFDAANNPIRSLVGKVCTLQAATHADLEREDEDEDFEAEWKELAVGTVHLEDNRLTVGFWSHTFEAHTLVYGVAYEEASFEDEELIYYLSSEAKE
;
A
#
# COMPACT_ATOMS: atom_id res chain seq x y z
N MET A 1 -20.69 -9.75 9.08
CA MET A 1 -20.29 -8.75 10.09
C MET A 1 -18.94 -8.25 9.65
N ILE A 2 -18.77 -6.94 9.43
CA ILE A 2 -17.47 -6.38 9.03
C ILE A 2 -16.46 -6.69 10.16
N PRO A 3 -15.27 -7.27 9.91
CA PRO A 3 -14.27 -7.48 10.95
C PRO A 3 -13.89 -6.14 11.59
N LYS A 4 -13.68 -6.12 12.91
CA LYS A 4 -13.53 -4.87 13.68
C LYS A 4 -12.38 -4.00 13.19
N GLU A 5 -11.34 -4.63 12.67
CA GLU A 5 -10.14 -4.04 12.07
C GLU A 5 -10.45 -3.23 10.80
N TRP A 6 -11.56 -3.52 10.15
CA TRP A 6 -12.00 -2.86 8.92
C TRP A 6 -13.14 -1.85 9.17
N GLN A 7 -13.62 -1.74 10.41
CA GLN A 7 -14.52 -0.65 10.88
C GLN A 7 -13.72 0.50 11.51
N LEU A 8 -12.39 0.47 11.41
CA LEU A 8 -11.52 1.47 12.03
C LEU A 8 -11.57 2.78 11.23
N GLU A 9 -12.55 3.61 11.54
CA GLU A 9 -12.35 5.05 11.52
C GLU A 9 -11.47 5.35 12.75
N PRO A 10 -10.12 5.34 12.66
CA PRO A 10 -9.27 5.98 11.63
C PRO A 10 -8.14 5.10 10.98
N HIS A 11 -7.80 5.32 9.70
CA HIS A 11 -6.56 4.79 9.08
C HIS A 11 -5.48 5.85 8.86
N TYR A 12 -4.22 5.41 8.86
CA TYR A 12 -3.05 6.29 8.75
C TYR A 12 -2.16 5.87 7.57
N GLN A 13 -1.69 6.86 6.82
CA GLN A 13 -0.70 6.64 5.78
C GLN A 13 0.59 7.34 6.15
N SER A 14 1.66 6.56 6.30
CA SER A 14 3.01 7.11 6.46
C SER A 14 3.66 7.29 5.10
N SER A 15 4.36 8.41 4.90
CA SER A 15 5.03 8.72 3.63
C SER A 15 6.43 9.26 3.85
N LEU A 16 7.35 8.92 2.94
CA LEU A 16 8.68 9.55 2.84
C LEU A 16 8.83 10.09 1.43
N LEU A 17 8.69 11.40 1.27
CA LEU A 17 8.66 12.07 -0.02
C LEU A 17 10.00 12.75 -0.29
N TRP A 18 10.58 12.46 -1.46
CA TRP A 18 11.79 13.12 -1.95
C TRP A 18 11.42 14.22 -2.92
N PHE A 19 12.03 15.38 -2.72
CA PHE A 19 12.01 16.50 -3.64
C PHE A 19 13.43 16.90 -4.04
N SER A 20 13.56 17.56 -5.19
CA SER A 20 14.82 18.10 -5.69
C SER A 20 14.68 19.59 -6.02
N ARG A 21 15.78 20.35 -5.85
CA ARG A 21 15.87 21.72 -6.38
C ARG A 21 15.85 21.77 -7.91
N GLU A 22 16.28 20.69 -8.56
CA GLU A 22 16.32 20.60 -10.01
C GLU A 22 15.03 19.95 -10.53
N PRO A 23 14.33 20.60 -11.47
CA PRO A 23 13.20 19.97 -12.15
C PRO A 23 13.71 18.77 -12.97
N ARG A 24 13.11 17.59 -12.73
CA ARG A 24 13.41 16.36 -13.46
C ARG A 24 12.14 15.76 -14.05
N THR A 25 12.21 15.33 -15.31
CA THR A 25 11.17 14.48 -15.92
C THR A 25 11.29 13.07 -15.37
N HIS A 26 10.16 12.42 -15.13
CA HIS A 26 10.12 11.04 -14.63
C HIS A 26 9.23 10.21 -15.54
N GLN A 27 9.68 9.01 -15.88
CA GLN A 27 8.84 8.03 -16.54
C GLN A 27 8.00 7.30 -15.50
N PHE A 28 6.70 7.24 -15.75
CA PHE A 28 5.74 6.47 -14.96
C PHE A 28 4.84 5.72 -15.95
N MET A 29 4.82 4.39 -15.87
CA MET A 29 4.05 3.53 -16.79
C MET A 29 4.25 3.89 -18.28
N GLY A 30 5.50 4.10 -18.69
CA GLY A 30 5.84 4.43 -20.08
C GLY A 30 5.53 5.87 -20.52
N GLN A 31 4.95 6.71 -19.65
CA GLN A 31 4.66 8.11 -19.93
C GLN A 31 5.68 9.03 -19.25
N GLU A 32 6.15 10.05 -19.99
CA GLU A 32 6.95 11.13 -19.40
C GLU A 32 6.04 12.10 -18.65
N ILE A 33 6.22 12.16 -17.33
CA ILE A 33 5.56 13.14 -16.48
C ILE A 33 6.49 14.36 -16.36
N PRO A 34 6.02 15.58 -16.73
CA PRO A 34 6.82 16.79 -16.59
C PRO A 34 7.08 17.10 -15.12
N PRO A 35 8.24 17.72 -14.80
CA PRO A 35 8.52 18.16 -13.44
C PRO A 35 7.47 19.16 -12.97
N ARG A 36 6.88 18.87 -11.80
CA ARG A 36 5.90 19.74 -11.16
C ARG A 36 6.50 20.29 -9.86
N GLU A 37 6.52 21.62 -9.76
CA GLU A 37 6.87 22.30 -8.53
C GLU A 37 5.84 21.99 -7.44
N SER A 38 6.31 21.72 -6.23
CA SER A 38 5.46 21.47 -5.08
C SER A 38 4.74 22.75 -4.69
N VAL A 39 3.42 22.66 -4.55
CA VAL A 39 2.60 23.76 -4.01
C VAL A 39 2.97 24.01 -2.54
N ASP A 40 3.21 22.93 -1.79
CA ASP A 40 3.50 22.99 -0.35
C ASP A 40 4.95 23.38 -0.06
N TYR A 41 5.86 23.14 -1.01
CA TYR A 41 7.29 23.44 -0.90
C TYR A 41 7.79 24.24 -2.13
N PRO A 42 7.51 25.56 -2.19
CA PRO A 42 7.97 26.41 -3.28
C PRO A 42 9.50 26.31 -3.47
N GLY A 43 9.93 26.21 -4.72
CA GLY A 43 11.32 26.00 -5.12
C GLY A 43 11.79 24.54 -5.08
N TRP A 44 10.90 23.59 -4.78
CA TRP A 44 11.19 22.15 -4.76
C TRP A 44 10.27 21.39 -5.71
N TYR A 45 10.83 20.46 -6.47
CA TYR A 45 10.12 19.62 -7.44
C TYR A 45 10.01 18.20 -6.90
N PHE A 46 8.82 17.60 -7.00
CA PHE A 46 8.63 16.23 -6.57
C PHE A 46 9.53 15.29 -7.38
N LEU A 47 10.26 14.41 -6.70
CA LEU A 47 11.18 13.47 -7.30
C LEU A 47 10.63 12.05 -7.21
N GLN A 48 10.49 11.51 -6.00
CA GLN A 48 10.02 10.15 -5.81
C GLN A 48 9.43 9.95 -4.41
N ARG A 49 8.65 8.88 -4.24
CA ARG A 49 8.35 8.33 -2.92
C ARG A 49 9.48 7.40 -2.49
N GLY A 50 9.76 7.33 -1.19
CA GLY A 50 10.68 6.38 -0.56
C GLY A 50 9.94 5.36 0.32
N ASP A 51 8.63 5.25 0.13
CA ASP A 51 7.72 4.40 0.89
C ASP A 51 6.87 3.50 -0.02
N ALA A 52 6.31 2.44 0.57
CA ALA A 52 5.53 1.43 -0.13
C ALA A 52 4.03 1.75 -0.20
N LEU A 53 3.62 3.02 0.02
CA LEU A 53 2.22 3.44 0.01
C LEU A 53 1.34 2.65 1.00
N ARG A 54 1.92 2.21 2.12
CA ARG A 54 1.23 1.37 3.09
C ARG A 54 0.27 2.19 3.96
N ILE A 55 -0.93 1.65 4.14
CA ILE A 55 -1.91 2.12 5.13
C ILE A 55 -1.85 1.20 6.34
N VAL A 56 -1.93 1.80 7.53
CA VAL A 56 -1.91 1.12 8.82
C VAL A 56 -3.03 1.65 9.71
N ASP A 57 -3.34 0.90 10.76
CA ASP A 57 -4.56 1.11 11.54
C ASP A 57 -4.33 1.98 12.78
N THR A 58 -3.07 2.24 13.11
CA THR A 58 -2.69 3.05 14.26
C THR A 58 -1.61 4.07 13.92
N LEU A 59 -1.65 5.20 14.62
CA LEU A 59 -0.63 6.23 14.53
C LEU A 59 0.75 5.68 14.98
N GLU A 60 0.75 4.79 15.97
CA GLU A 60 1.95 4.11 16.47
C GLU A 60 2.60 3.25 15.40
N GLU A 61 1.82 2.50 14.61
CA GLU A 61 2.33 1.71 13.47
C GLU A 61 2.87 2.61 12.36
N ALA A 62 2.18 3.70 12.04
CA ALA A 62 2.63 4.66 11.02
C ALA A 62 3.98 5.27 11.41
N LEU A 63 4.12 5.64 12.69
CA LEU A 63 5.39 6.14 13.23
C LEU A 63 6.47 5.05 13.26
N ALA A 64 6.12 3.81 13.59
CA ALA A 64 7.05 2.69 13.60
C ALA A 64 7.61 2.40 12.19
N GLU A 65 6.78 2.53 11.14
CA GLU A 65 7.21 2.38 9.76
C GLU A 65 8.25 3.44 9.38
N LEU A 66 7.95 4.73 9.60
CA LEU A 66 8.89 5.82 9.34
C LEU A 66 10.23 5.62 10.08
N LYS A 67 10.16 5.24 11.36
CA LYS A 67 11.35 4.94 12.17
C LYS A 67 12.16 3.81 11.59
N SER A 68 11.51 2.71 11.20
CA SER A 68 12.20 1.56 10.61
C SER A 68 12.93 1.98 9.33
N ARG A 69 12.23 2.68 8.44
CA ARG A 69 12.77 3.15 7.16
C ARG A 69 13.96 4.09 7.33
N LEU A 70 13.87 5.09 8.21
CA LEU A 70 14.99 6.00 8.49
C LEU A 70 16.16 5.29 9.18
N LYS A 71 15.89 4.38 10.11
CA LYS A 71 16.92 3.62 10.84
C LYS A 71 17.72 2.73 9.89
N HIS A 72 17.04 2.01 9.01
CA HIS A 72 17.66 1.04 8.12
C HIS A 72 18.06 1.64 6.77
N TRP A 73 17.56 2.84 6.44
CA TRP A 73 17.71 3.52 5.15
C TRP A 73 17.09 2.74 3.97
N ASN A 74 15.98 2.06 4.24
CA ASN A 74 15.24 1.26 3.25
C ASN A 74 14.26 2.17 2.49
N LEU A 75 14.79 3.08 1.68
CA LEU A 75 14.07 4.17 1.02
C LEU A 75 14.02 4.03 -0.50
N SER A 76 13.73 2.82 -0.98
CA SER A 76 13.49 2.58 -2.40
C SER A 76 12.07 3.03 -2.78
N ASP A 77 11.92 3.52 -3.99
CA ASP A 77 10.60 3.84 -4.53
C ASP A 77 9.86 2.59 -5.01
N ILE A 78 8.63 2.79 -5.50
CA ILE A 78 7.76 1.72 -6.01
C ILE A 78 8.34 0.96 -7.22
N PHE A 79 9.36 1.52 -7.89
CA PHE A 79 10.06 0.90 -9.01
C PHE A 79 11.40 0.29 -8.57
N GLY A 80 11.65 0.19 -7.26
CA GLY A 80 12.90 -0.33 -6.71
C GLY A 80 14.10 0.61 -6.86
N ARG A 81 13.90 1.86 -7.32
CA ARG A 81 14.99 2.83 -7.44
C ARG A 81 15.45 3.27 -6.05
N PRO A 82 16.75 3.29 -5.76
CA PRO A 82 17.26 3.64 -4.45
C PRO A 82 17.02 5.12 -4.13
N ALA A 83 17.19 5.48 -2.85
CA ALA A 83 17.14 6.87 -2.43
C ALA A 83 18.16 7.74 -3.20
N PRO A 84 17.79 8.98 -3.58
CA PRO A 84 18.67 9.90 -4.29
C PRO A 84 19.83 10.43 -3.43
N TYR A 85 19.72 10.24 -2.11
CA TYR A 85 20.71 10.63 -1.11
C TYR A 85 21.01 9.47 -0.16
N GLN A 86 22.28 9.34 0.25
CA GLN A 86 22.72 8.32 1.20
C GLN A 86 23.15 8.98 2.50
N ALA A 87 22.28 8.93 3.51
CA ALA A 87 22.57 9.52 4.81
C ALA A 87 23.56 8.67 5.61
N SER A 88 24.52 9.33 6.23
CA SER A 88 25.42 8.75 7.22
C SER A 88 24.64 8.19 8.42
N LYS A 89 25.29 7.30 9.19
CA LYS A 89 24.72 6.76 10.43
C LYS A 89 24.38 7.86 11.44
N SER A 90 25.19 8.93 11.51
CA SER A 90 24.95 10.09 12.37
C SER A 90 23.72 10.88 11.93
N GLU A 91 23.58 11.17 10.63
CA GLU A 91 22.40 11.86 10.09
C GLU A 91 21.12 11.07 10.35
N ARG A 92 21.12 9.77 10.07
CA ARG A 92 19.97 8.90 10.35
C ARG A 92 19.56 8.91 11.82
N LYS A 93 20.54 8.87 12.73
CA LYS A 93 20.28 8.96 14.17
C LYS A 93 19.65 10.30 14.54
N GLN A 94 20.13 11.40 13.97
CA GLN A 94 19.60 12.73 14.21
C GLN A 94 18.17 12.86 13.67
N MET A 95 17.92 12.41 12.44
CA MET A 95 16.57 12.39 11.83
C MET A 95 15.57 11.59 12.68
N LEU A 96 15.99 10.45 13.23
CA LEU A 96 15.12 9.65 14.11
C LEU A 96 14.76 10.38 15.40
N ILE A 97 15.71 11.10 16.00
CA ILE A 97 15.45 11.91 17.19
C ILE A 97 14.45 13.00 16.85
N GLU A 98 14.70 13.72 15.76
CA GLU A 98 13.82 14.82 15.32
C GLU A 98 12.42 14.36 14.90
N LEU A 99 12.30 13.18 14.30
CA LEU A 99 11.01 12.59 13.97
C LEU A 99 10.21 12.28 15.25
N LEU A 100 10.87 11.75 16.27
CA LEU A 100 10.24 11.40 17.55
C LEU A 100 9.89 12.63 18.40
N GLU A 101 10.60 13.73 18.21
CA GLU A 101 10.32 15.02 18.84
C GLU A 101 9.30 15.86 18.06
N ALA A 102 8.94 15.46 16.84
CA ALA A 102 7.97 16.17 16.02
C ALA A 102 6.59 16.13 16.68
N PRO A 103 5.88 17.28 16.77
CA PRO A 103 4.52 17.29 17.29
C PRO A 103 3.61 16.49 16.36
N ILE A 104 2.76 15.65 16.95
CA ILE A 104 1.73 14.92 16.23
C ILE A 104 0.37 15.52 16.58
N THR A 105 -0.32 15.99 15.56
CA THR A 105 -1.71 16.47 15.67
C THR A 105 -2.63 15.27 15.76
N THR A 106 -3.61 15.31 16.66
CA THR A 106 -4.68 14.30 16.67
C THR A 106 -5.83 14.78 15.80
N PRO A 107 -6.40 13.91 14.95
CA PRO A 107 -7.60 14.29 14.20
C PRO A 107 -8.75 14.64 15.16
N PRO A 108 -9.67 15.53 14.77
CA PRO A 108 -10.85 15.82 15.57
C PRO A 108 -11.62 14.54 15.89
N PRO A 109 -12.19 14.36 17.10
CA PRO A 109 -12.82 13.10 17.52
C PRO A 109 -13.97 12.61 16.63
N ASN A 110 -14.58 13.51 15.86
CA ASN A 110 -15.72 13.22 14.97
C ASN A 110 -15.37 13.45 13.49
N HIS A 111 -14.09 13.59 13.14
CA HIS A 111 -13.69 13.78 11.76
C HIS A 111 -13.81 12.47 10.98
N ASN A 112 -14.64 12.47 9.94
CA ASN A 112 -14.79 11.33 9.05
C ASN A 112 -14.04 11.58 7.74
N PRO A 113 -12.93 10.88 7.48
CA PRO A 113 -12.08 11.12 6.31
C PRO A 113 -12.76 10.76 4.97
N ASP A 114 -13.90 10.07 5.00
CA ASP A 114 -14.69 9.75 3.80
C ASP A 114 -15.61 10.89 3.36
N TYR A 115 -16.00 11.78 4.29
CA TYR A 115 -16.99 12.83 4.02
C TYR A 115 -16.49 14.26 4.27
N ASP A 116 -15.53 14.43 5.18
CA ASP A 116 -15.03 15.74 5.58
C ASP A 116 -13.87 16.20 4.69
N GLU A 117 -13.53 17.49 4.76
CA GLU A 117 -12.37 18.04 4.06
C GLU A 117 -11.06 17.39 4.55
N PRO A 118 -10.11 17.06 3.65
CA PRO A 118 -8.85 16.44 4.05
C PRO A 118 -8.11 17.27 5.11
N LEU A 119 -7.72 16.61 6.20
CA LEU A 119 -6.88 17.27 7.20
C LEU A 119 -5.47 17.49 6.66
N PRO A 120 -4.75 18.52 7.15
CA PRO A 120 -3.31 18.58 6.98
C PRO A 120 -2.66 17.33 7.60
N PRO A 121 -1.43 16.98 7.18
CA PRO A 121 -0.68 15.88 7.77
C PRO A 121 -0.65 15.98 9.30
N LEU A 122 -0.97 14.88 9.98
CA LEU A 122 -0.93 14.78 11.43
C LEU A 122 0.50 14.94 11.96
N LEU A 123 1.47 14.40 11.20
CA LEU A 123 2.89 14.64 11.39
C LEU A 123 3.47 15.14 10.07
N GLU A 124 4.31 16.16 10.14
CA GLU A 124 5.18 16.58 9.04
C GLU A 124 6.58 16.90 9.59
N ARG A 125 7.61 16.28 9.02
CA ARG A 125 9.01 16.59 9.34
C ARG A 125 9.85 16.67 8.07
N LYS A 126 10.72 17.68 8.01
CA LYS A 126 11.51 18.02 6.81
C LYS A 126 12.99 17.98 7.12
N TRP A 127 13.77 17.45 6.19
CA TRP A 127 15.23 17.46 6.22
C TRP A 127 15.79 17.90 4.88
N GLU A 128 16.55 18.99 4.88
CA GLU A 128 17.32 19.42 3.70
C GLU A 128 18.66 18.67 3.65
N LEU A 129 18.88 17.93 2.57
CA LEU A 129 19.99 17.01 2.37
C LEU A 129 20.74 17.40 1.10
N GLY A 130 21.35 18.59 1.14
CA GLY A 130 22.01 19.21 0.00
C GLY A 130 20.98 19.70 -1.03
N GLN A 131 21.01 19.11 -2.23
CA GLN A 131 20.06 19.45 -3.31
C GLN A 131 18.70 18.74 -3.21
N TYR A 132 18.52 17.95 -2.15
CA TYR A 132 17.33 17.15 -1.92
C TYR A 132 16.61 17.59 -0.65
N LEU A 133 15.30 17.44 -0.64
CA LEU A 133 14.45 17.60 0.54
C LEU A 133 13.76 16.27 0.79
N LEU A 134 13.94 15.72 1.98
CA LEU A 134 13.19 14.57 2.46
C LEU A 134 12.09 15.05 3.40
N VAL A 135 10.85 14.67 3.11
CA VAL A 135 9.70 14.98 3.96
C VAL A 135 9.09 13.69 4.46
N ALA A 136 9.02 13.53 5.78
CA ALA A 136 8.20 12.52 6.43
C ALA A 136 6.82 13.09 6.72
N THR A 137 5.76 12.38 6.30
CA THR A 137 4.38 12.71 6.69
C THR A 137 3.68 11.51 7.31
N ILE A 138 2.74 11.78 8.21
CA ILE A 138 1.66 10.84 8.54
C ILE A 138 0.35 11.57 8.26
N GLU A 139 -0.45 11.02 7.36
CA GLU A 139 -1.74 11.57 6.96
C GLU A 139 -2.86 10.76 7.59
N TYR A 140 -3.90 11.47 8.03
CA TYR A 140 -5.16 10.83 8.37
C TYR A 140 -5.91 10.60 7.05
N THR A 141 -6.07 9.34 6.66
CA THR A 141 -6.55 9.00 5.32
C THR A 141 -7.81 8.18 5.39
N ARG A 142 -8.64 8.32 4.35
CA ARG A 142 -9.75 7.42 4.12
C ARG A 142 -9.25 5.99 4.01
N PHE A 143 -10.07 5.04 4.44
CA PHE A 143 -9.87 3.67 4.03
C PHE A 143 -9.77 3.61 2.50
N ARG A 144 -8.69 3.05 1.95
CA ARG A 144 -8.62 2.82 0.51
C ARG A 144 -9.37 1.54 0.21
N PRO A 145 -10.20 1.48 -0.85
CA PRO A 145 -10.79 0.22 -1.28
C PRO A 145 -9.70 -0.75 -1.73
N GLU A 146 -8.68 -0.26 -2.46
CA GLU A 146 -7.61 -1.07 -3.04
C GLU A 146 -6.40 -1.25 -2.11
N PHE A 147 -5.94 -2.49 -1.97
CA PHE A 147 -4.80 -2.91 -1.17
C PHE A 147 -3.76 -3.62 -2.05
N PHE A 148 -2.48 -3.34 -1.79
CA PHE A 148 -1.35 -4.11 -2.31
C PHE A 148 -0.45 -4.49 -1.14
N THR A 149 -0.45 -5.77 -0.77
CA THR A 149 0.14 -6.26 0.48
C THR A 149 0.59 -7.71 0.32
N HIS A 150 0.74 -8.44 1.43
CA HIS A 150 1.18 -9.83 1.46
C HIS A 150 0.28 -10.68 2.39
N PHE A 151 0.31 -12.01 2.24
CA PHE A 151 -0.64 -12.92 2.89
C PHE A 151 -0.66 -12.81 4.43
N ASP A 152 0.52 -12.73 5.08
CA ASP A 152 0.63 -12.58 6.54
C ASP A 152 0.38 -11.15 7.03
N ALA A 153 0.13 -10.18 6.14
CA ALA A 153 -0.19 -8.83 6.55
C ALA A 153 -1.55 -8.77 7.26
N ALA A 154 -1.62 -7.94 8.31
CA ALA A 154 -2.87 -7.68 9.04
C ALA A 154 -3.95 -7.04 8.15
N ASN A 155 -3.54 -6.23 7.16
CA ASN A 155 -4.42 -5.51 6.24
C ASN A 155 -4.61 -6.23 4.89
N ASN A 156 -4.39 -7.55 4.85
CA ASN A 156 -4.63 -8.38 3.65
C ASN A 156 -6.12 -8.33 3.23
N PRO A 157 -6.47 -7.95 1.98
CA PRO A 157 -7.86 -7.86 1.51
C PRO A 157 -8.65 -9.17 1.67
N ILE A 158 -8.01 -10.34 1.63
CA ILE A 158 -8.65 -11.63 1.92
C ILE A 158 -9.25 -11.67 3.33
N ARG A 159 -8.63 -11.02 4.32
CA ARG A 159 -9.13 -10.99 5.70
C ARG A 159 -10.49 -10.30 5.81
N SER A 160 -10.81 -9.37 4.91
CA SER A 160 -12.12 -8.72 4.82
C SER A 160 -13.24 -9.63 4.31
N LEU A 161 -12.85 -10.68 3.57
CA LEU A 161 -13.75 -11.65 2.95
C LEU A 161 -14.05 -12.81 3.88
N VAL A 162 -13.27 -12.99 4.96
CA VAL A 162 -13.49 -14.05 5.96
C VAL A 162 -14.92 -14.01 6.51
N GLY A 163 -15.58 -15.16 6.48
CA GLY A 163 -16.97 -15.34 6.90
C GLY A 163 -18.01 -14.94 5.83
N LYS A 164 -17.59 -14.40 4.69
CA LYS A 164 -18.47 -14.19 3.53
C LYS A 164 -18.47 -15.40 2.61
N VAL A 165 -19.55 -15.57 1.86
CA VAL A 165 -19.59 -16.51 0.73
C VAL A 165 -18.92 -15.83 -0.46
N CYS A 166 -17.93 -16.47 -1.05
CA CYS A 166 -17.18 -15.95 -2.19
C CYS A 166 -17.01 -17.03 -3.25
N THR A 167 -16.78 -16.59 -4.48
CA THR A 167 -16.38 -17.41 -5.62
C THR A 167 -14.87 -17.30 -5.78
N LEU A 168 -14.18 -18.44 -5.80
CA LEU A 168 -12.76 -18.54 -6.09
C LEU A 168 -12.59 -19.03 -7.53
N GLN A 169 -11.95 -18.23 -8.35
CA GLN A 169 -11.56 -18.55 -9.71
C GLN A 169 -10.04 -18.60 -9.82
N ALA A 170 -9.53 -19.33 -10.82
CA ALA A 170 -8.12 -19.29 -11.18
C ALA A 170 -7.90 -19.32 -12.70
N ALA A 171 -6.83 -18.67 -13.13
CA ALA A 171 -6.30 -18.71 -14.48
C ALA A 171 -4.81 -19.09 -14.44
N THR A 172 -4.28 -19.62 -15.54
CA THR A 172 -2.84 -19.91 -15.62
C THR A 172 -2.07 -18.64 -15.99
N HIS A 173 -0.82 -18.53 -15.53
CA HIS A 173 0.07 -17.44 -15.93
C HIS A 173 0.19 -17.34 -17.46
N ALA A 174 0.31 -18.46 -18.16
CA ALA A 174 0.45 -18.50 -19.62
C ALA A 174 -0.79 -17.96 -20.36
N ASP A 175 -1.99 -18.16 -19.81
CA ASP A 175 -3.21 -17.62 -20.42
C ASP A 175 -3.30 -16.10 -20.22
N LEU A 176 -2.95 -15.60 -19.03
CA LEU A 176 -2.97 -14.16 -18.74
C LEU A 176 -1.85 -13.40 -19.48
N GLU A 177 -0.65 -13.97 -19.59
CA GLU A 177 0.43 -13.40 -20.42
C GLU A 177 0.00 -13.28 -21.89
N ARG A 178 -0.77 -14.25 -22.39
CA ARG A 178 -1.28 -14.22 -23.75
C ARG A 178 -2.36 -13.17 -23.96
N GLU A 179 -3.26 -12.98 -23.00
CA GLU A 179 -4.29 -11.92 -23.02
C GLU A 179 -3.65 -10.52 -23.08
N ASP A 180 -2.52 -10.32 -22.39
CA ASP A 180 -1.74 -9.08 -22.48
C ASP A 180 -1.11 -8.84 -23.87
N GLU A 181 -0.81 -9.91 -24.63
CA GLU A 181 -0.16 -9.84 -25.94
C GLU A 181 -1.15 -9.86 -27.14
N ASP A 182 -2.33 -10.44 -26.95
CA ASP A 182 -3.33 -10.71 -28.00
C ASP A 182 -4.69 -10.12 -27.59
N GLU A 183 -5.01 -8.91 -28.10
CA GLU A 183 -6.24 -8.18 -27.78
C GLU A 183 -7.54 -8.94 -28.13
N ASP A 184 -7.47 -9.99 -28.96
CA ASP A 184 -8.60 -10.85 -29.33
C ASP A 184 -8.71 -12.13 -28.45
N PHE A 185 -7.80 -12.33 -27.50
CA PHE A 185 -7.77 -13.48 -26.59
C PHE A 185 -8.19 -13.08 -25.17
N GLU A 186 -9.26 -13.69 -24.66
CA GLU A 186 -9.68 -13.55 -23.26
C GLU A 186 -9.29 -14.79 -22.44
N ALA A 187 -8.61 -14.61 -21.31
CA ALA A 187 -8.18 -15.71 -20.45
C ALA A 187 -9.37 -16.38 -19.75
N GLU A 188 -9.43 -17.72 -19.78
CA GLU A 188 -10.52 -18.47 -19.15
C GLU A 188 -10.29 -18.61 -17.64
N TRP A 189 -11.02 -17.81 -16.85
CA TRP A 189 -11.09 -17.94 -15.40
C TRP A 189 -11.95 -19.13 -14.97
N LYS A 190 -11.31 -20.20 -14.49
CA LYS A 190 -12.00 -21.41 -14.05
C LYS A 190 -12.44 -21.28 -12.60
N GLU A 191 -13.73 -21.47 -12.35
CA GLU A 191 -14.26 -21.58 -10.99
C GLU A 191 -13.70 -22.82 -10.30
N LEU A 192 -12.99 -22.61 -9.19
CA LEU A 192 -12.45 -23.69 -8.36
C LEU A 192 -13.41 -24.05 -7.22
N ALA A 193 -14.04 -23.05 -6.61
CA ALA A 193 -14.96 -23.24 -5.51
C ALA A 193 -15.88 -22.04 -5.28
N VAL A 194 -17.03 -22.31 -4.68
CA VAL A 194 -17.92 -21.30 -4.09
C VAL A 194 -18.20 -21.71 -2.64
N GLY A 195 -18.02 -20.78 -1.70
CA GLY A 195 -18.33 -21.06 -0.30
C GLY A 195 -17.83 -20.01 0.68
N THR A 196 -18.04 -20.28 1.97
CA THR A 196 -17.58 -19.39 3.02
C THR A 196 -16.06 -19.34 3.07
N VAL A 197 -15.50 -18.13 3.12
CA VAL A 197 -14.06 -17.90 3.25
C VAL A 197 -13.63 -18.06 4.70
N HIS A 198 -12.60 -18.86 4.92
CA HIS A 198 -11.91 -18.99 6.21
C HIS A 198 -10.41 -18.81 5.99
N LEU A 199 -9.75 -18.14 6.93
CA LEU A 199 -8.31 -17.93 6.90
C LEU A 199 -7.74 -18.29 8.29
N GLU A 200 -6.85 -19.29 8.32
CA GLU A 200 -6.12 -19.71 9.52
C GLU A 200 -4.63 -19.63 9.22
N ASP A 201 -3.91 -18.72 9.89
CA ASP A 201 -2.55 -18.32 9.52
C ASP A 201 -2.47 -17.91 8.04
N ASN A 202 -1.79 -18.69 7.20
CA ASN A 202 -1.68 -18.50 5.75
C ASN A 202 -2.49 -19.53 4.95
N ARG A 203 -3.32 -20.33 5.61
CA ARG A 203 -4.20 -21.30 4.96
C ARG A 203 -5.54 -20.65 4.63
N LEU A 204 -5.79 -20.48 3.34
CA LEU A 204 -7.07 -20.01 2.81
C LEU A 204 -7.97 -21.21 2.50
N THR A 205 -9.20 -21.16 2.99
CA THR A 205 -10.25 -22.14 2.69
C THR A 205 -11.46 -21.41 2.11
N VAL A 206 -12.00 -21.91 1.00
CA VAL A 206 -13.21 -21.41 0.34
C VAL A 206 -14.11 -22.61 0.05
N GLY A 207 -15.19 -22.77 0.82
CA GLY A 207 -16.04 -23.95 0.71
C GLY A 207 -15.28 -25.26 0.94
N PHE A 208 -15.16 -26.09 -0.10
CA PHE A 208 -14.44 -27.38 -0.06
C PHE A 208 -12.97 -27.27 -0.51
N TRP A 209 -12.56 -26.12 -1.04
CA TRP A 209 -11.19 -25.89 -1.49
C TRP A 209 -10.37 -25.29 -0.36
N SER A 210 -9.10 -25.71 -0.24
CA SER A 210 -8.15 -25.11 0.69
C SER A 210 -6.73 -25.17 0.15
N HIS A 211 -5.96 -24.12 0.37
CA HIS A 211 -4.55 -24.03 0.02
C HIS A 211 -3.77 -23.21 1.05
N THR A 212 -2.48 -23.52 1.23
CA THR A 212 -1.60 -22.79 2.14
C THR A 212 -0.60 -21.99 1.33
N PHE A 213 -0.68 -20.66 1.42
CA PHE A 213 0.21 -19.75 0.70
C PHE A 213 1.46 -19.42 1.52
N GLU A 214 2.51 -18.99 0.84
CA GLU A 214 3.69 -18.45 1.52
C GLU A 214 3.34 -17.11 2.17
N ALA A 215 3.98 -16.80 3.32
CA ALA A 215 3.67 -15.58 4.07
C ALA A 215 3.83 -14.31 3.22
N HIS A 216 4.85 -14.30 2.35
CA HIS A 216 5.22 -13.17 1.52
C HIS A 216 4.54 -13.17 0.14
N THR A 217 3.63 -14.12 -0.14
CA THR A 217 2.82 -14.11 -1.36
C THR A 217 2.07 -12.78 -1.44
N LEU A 218 2.23 -12.09 -2.58
CA LEU A 218 1.59 -10.80 -2.82
C LEU A 218 0.07 -10.97 -2.93
N VAL A 219 -0.65 -10.03 -2.35
CA VAL A 219 -2.10 -9.95 -2.44
C VAL A 219 -2.49 -8.55 -2.86
N TYR A 220 -3.22 -8.47 -3.97
CA TYR A 220 -3.90 -7.28 -4.42
C TYR A 220 -5.41 -7.43 -4.20
N GLY A 221 -6.17 -6.35 -4.06
CA GLY A 221 -7.62 -6.48 -4.07
C GLY A 221 -8.36 -5.31 -3.49
N VAL A 222 -9.69 -5.36 -3.63
CA VAL A 222 -10.60 -4.42 -3.02
C VAL A 222 -11.20 -5.01 -1.77
N ALA A 223 -11.00 -4.34 -0.64
CA ALA A 223 -11.67 -4.63 0.61
C ALA A 223 -13.14 -5.00 0.42
N TYR A 224 -13.55 -6.09 1.05
CA TYR A 224 -14.92 -6.60 1.05
C TYR A 224 -15.46 -7.10 -0.28
N GLU A 225 -14.81 -6.75 -1.39
CA GLU A 225 -15.27 -7.03 -2.73
C GLU A 225 -14.49 -8.19 -3.33
N GLU A 226 -13.16 -8.08 -3.40
CA GLU A 226 -12.30 -9.00 -4.13
C GLU A 226 -10.85 -9.06 -3.63
N ALA A 227 -10.16 -10.15 -3.94
CA ALA A 227 -8.73 -10.30 -3.78
C ALA A 227 -8.11 -11.15 -4.89
N SER A 228 -6.95 -10.72 -5.38
CA SER A 228 -6.11 -11.42 -6.34
C SER A 228 -4.77 -11.80 -5.70
N PHE A 229 -4.31 -13.00 -5.94
CA PHE A 229 -3.06 -13.54 -5.40
C PHE A 229 -2.59 -14.71 -6.26
N GLU A 230 -1.31 -15.08 -6.17
CA GLU A 230 -0.74 -16.08 -7.08
C GLU A 230 0.22 -17.03 -6.37
N ASP A 231 0.38 -18.22 -6.95
CA ASP A 231 1.46 -19.14 -6.65
C ASP A 231 2.28 -19.44 -7.92
N GLU A 232 3.15 -20.45 -7.87
CA GLU A 232 4.02 -20.82 -9.00
C GLU A 232 3.25 -21.27 -10.25
N GLU A 233 2.00 -21.71 -10.11
CA GLU A 233 1.22 -22.32 -11.19
C GLU A 233 0.04 -21.45 -11.62
N LEU A 234 -0.64 -20.79 -10.66
CA LEU A 234 -1.94 -20.17 -10.88
C LEU A 234 -2.01 -18.75 -10.32
N ILE A 235 -2.80 -17.93 -11.02
CA ILE A 235 -3.32 -16.67 -10.50
C ILE A 235 -4.75 -16.93 -10.03
N TYR A 236 -5.03 -16.56 -8.79
CA TYR A 236 -6.32 -16.72 -8.14
C TYR A 236 -7.04 -15.38 -8.04
N TYR A 237 -8.35 -15.42 -8.23
CA TYR A 237 -9.26 -14.29 -8.03
C TYR A 237 -10.42 -14.73 -7.15
N LEU A 238 -10.57 -14.07 -6.01
CA LEU A 238 -11.58 -14.35 -5.01
C LEU A 238 -12.54 -13.16 -4.96
N SER A 239 -13.83 -13.37 -5.26
CA SER A 239 -14.83 -12.30 -5.28
C SER A 239 -16.04 -12.62 -4.40
N SER A 240 -16.60 -11.59 -3.77
CA SER A 240 -17.83 -11.68 -2.96
C SER A 240 -19.11 -11.51 -3.79
N GLU A 241 -19.01 -10.95 -5.00
CA GLU A 241 -20.14 -10.88 -5.93
C GLU A 241 -20.35 -12.25 -6.58
N ALA A 242 -21.56 -12.79 -6.40
CA ALA A 242 -22.05 -13.82 -7.31
C ALA A 242 -22.32 -13.13 -8.65
N LYS A 243 -21.58 -13.51 -9.70
CA LYS A 243 -21.95 -13.10 -11.07
C LYS A 243 -23.37 -13.64 -11.32
N GLU A 244 -24.36 -12.75 -11.39
CA GLU A 244 -25.72 -13.06 -11.87
C GLU A 244 -25.71 -13.43 -13.36
#